data_AF-A0A1H3SS73-F1
#
_entry.id   AF-A0A1H3SS73-F1
#
_cell.length_a   1.000
_cell.length_b   1.000
_cell.length_c   1.000
_cell.angle_alpha   90.00
_cell.angle_beta   90.00
_cell.angle_gamma   90.00
#
_symmetry.space_group_name_H-M   'P 1'
#
loop_
_entity.id
_entity.type
_entity.pdbx_description
1 polymer ?
#
loop_
_entity_poly.entity_id
_entity_poly.type
_entity_poly.pdbx_seq_one_letter_code
_entity_poly.pdbx_strand_id
1 'polypeptide(L)'
;MTRRVALPGAAELFRTTVPRTDQAEPPEPEAAKPAGGRSGSGRRKHDSKITVYVSDEELLGLEQARLALRADHGIAVDRGRVVREAVAVVLADLNRNGADSVLVRRLQEPGE
;
A
#
# COMPACT_ATOMS: atom_id res chain seq x y z
N MET A 1 -48.35 -24.50 -7.17
CA MET A 1 -48.23 -23.27 -6.37
C MET A 1 -46.75 -23.05 -6.04
N THR A 2 -46.02 -22.31 -6.87
CA THR A 2 -44.58 -22.04 -6.69
C THR A 2 -44.38 -20.86 -5.73
N ARG A 3 -43.90 -21.15 -4.51
CA ARG A 3 -43.60 -20.14 -3.49
C ARG A 3 -42.30 -19.43 -3.88
N ARG A 4 -42.35 -18.12 -4.17
CA ARG A 4 -41.15 -17.30 -4.33
C ARG A 4 -40.50 -17.13 -2.95
N VAL A 5 -39.25 -17.57 -2.83
CA VAL A 5 -38.41 -17.33 -1.66
C VAL A 5 -37.88 -15.91 -1.75
N ALA A 6 -38.14 -15.09 -0.73
CA ALA A 6 -37.58 -13.75 -0.64
C ALA A 6 -36.12 -13.85 -0.18
N LEU A 7 -35.19 -13.37 -0.99
CA LEU A 7 -33.78 -13.24 -0.60
C LEU A 7 -33.58 -11.93 0.19
N PRO A 8 -32.74 -11.93 1.22
CA PRO A 8 -32.43 -10.72 1.98
C PRO A 8 -31.82 -9.66 1.06
N GLY A 9 -32.31 -8.42 1.16
CA GLY A 9 -31.81 -7.30 0.38
C GLY A 9 -30.41 -6.86 0.80
N ALA A 10 -29.70 -6.13 -0.06
CA ALA A 10 -28.34 -5.66 0.22
C ALA A 10 -28.23 -4.84 1.53
N ALA A 11 -29.29 -4.17 1.95
CA ALA A 11 -29.36 -3.45 3.22
C ALA A 11 -29.15 -4.36 4.45
N GLU A 12 -29.46 -5.65 4.36
CA GLU A 12 -29.23 -6.61 5.44
C GLU A 12 -27.78 -7.09 5.50
N LEU A 13 -27.06 -7.10 4.37
CA LEU A 13 -25.65 -7.48 4.31
C LEU A 13 -24.73 -6.47 5.01
N PHE A 14 -25.13 -5.20 5.02
CA PHE A 14 -24.38 -4.12 5.66
C PHE A 14 -24.96 -3.71 7.02
N ARG A 15 -25.92 -4.48 7.54
CA ARG A 15 -26.50 -4.20 8.86
C ARG A 15 -25.51 -4.68 9.92
N THR A 16 -24.84 -3.73 10.56
CA THR A 16 -24.03 -3.98 11.75
C THR A 16 -24.90 -4.66 12.81
N THR A 17 -24.60 -5.92 13.15
CA THR A 17 -25.26 -6.67 14.21
C THR A 17 -24.85 -6.08 15.56
N VAL A 18 -25.51 -4.99 15.96
CA VAL A 18 -25.49 -4.52 17.35
C VAL A 18 -26.40 -5.45 18.15
N PRO A 19 -25.95 -6.06 19.26
CA PRO A 19 -26.84 -6.88 20.07
C PRO A 19 -27.97 -5.99 20.58
N ARG A 20 -29.20 -6.31 20.17
CA ARG A 20 -30.41 -5.61 20.60
C ARG A 20 -30.61 -5.87 22.09
N THR A 21 -30.13 -4.95 22.91
CA THR A 21 -30.52 -4.84 24.32
C THR A 21 -31.73 -3.91 24.32
N ASP A 22 -32.91 -4.49 24.44
CA ASP A 22 -34.11 -3.72 24.75
C ASP A 22 -33.93 -3.18 26.18
N GLN A 23 -33.66 -1.87 26.33
CA GLN A 23 -34.29 -0.96 27.30
C GLN A 23 -33.63 0.43 27.32
N ALA A 24 -34.52 1.43 27.39
CA ALA A 24 -34.45 2.85 27.74
C ALA A 24 -33.13 3.58 28.11
N GLU A 25 -33.14 4.86 27.71
CA GLU A 25 -32.31 6.04 28.05
C GLU A 25 -30.99 6.30 27.29
N PRO A 26 -30.72 7.55 26.89
CA PRO A 26 -29.57 7.91 26.06
C PRO A 26 -28.31 8.10 26.94
N PRO A 27 -27.22 7.36 26.73
CA PRO A 27 -25.95 7.71 27.33
C PRO A 27 -25.32 8.89 26.57
N GLU A 28 -24.86 9.87 27.32
CA GLU A 28 -24.02 10.98 26.87
C GLU A 28 -22.82 10.48 26.06
N PRO A 29 -22.30 11.27 25.10
CA PRO A 29 -21.24 10.82 24.21
C PRO A 29 -19.91 10.81 24.96
N GLU A 30 -19.62 9.72 25.67
CA GLU A 30 -18.29 9.44 26.16
C GLU A 30 -17.40 9.17 24.94
N ALA A 31 -16.53 10.14 24.65
CA ALA A 31 -15.64 10.13 23.52
C ALA A 31 -14.83 8.83 23.47
N ALA A 32 -15.23 7.94 22.58
CA ALA A 32 -14.48 6.75 22.21
C ALA A 32 -13.09 7.19 21.73
N LYS A 33 -12.09 7.06 22.61
CA LYS A 33 -10.68 7.22 22.25
C LYS A 33 -10.39 6.24 21.12
N PRO A 34 -9.98 6.68 19.92
CA PRO A 34 -9.61 5.74 18.87
C PRO A 34 -8.42 4.93 19.36
N ALA A 35 -8.62 3.63 19.53
CA ALA A 35 -7.57 2.67 19.80
C ALA A 35 -6.49 2.83 18.73
N GLY A 36 -5.29 3.23 19.20
CA GLY A 36 -4.01 3.19 18.49
C GLY A 36 -4.11 3.19 16.98
N GLY A 37 -4.26 4.38 16.39
CA GLY A 37 -3.96 4.57 14.98
C GLY A 37 -2.57 4.03 14.72
N ARG A 38 -2.49 2.86 14.08
CA ARG A 38 -1.27 2.41 13.43
C ARG A 38 -0.90 3.54 12.49
N SER A 39 0.06 4.37 12.92
CA SER A 39 0.54 5.51 12.17
C SER A 39 0.87 4.99 10.79
N GLY A 40 -0.01 5.27 9.83
CA GLY A 40 0.21 4.92 8.44
C GLY A 40 1.45 5.70 8.05
N SER A 41 2.59 5.02 7.97
CA SER A 41 3.88 5.60 7.60
C SER A 41 3.65 6.66 6.55
N GLY A 42 3.91 7.92 6.91
CA GLY A 42 3.48 9.11 6.21
C GLY A 42 3.57 8.96 4.70
N ARG A 43 2.41 8.89 4.05
CA ARG A 43 2.32 8.89 2.60
C ARG A 43 2.71 10.30 2.13
N ARG A 44 3.99 10.51 1.80
CA ARG A 44 4.46 11.77 1.23
C ARG A 44 3.65 12.07 -0.02
N LYS A 45 3.09 13.28 -0.10
CA LYS A 45 2.39 13.76 -1.28
C LYS A 45 3.43 14.12 -2.33
N HIS A 46 3.37 13.43 -3.47
CA HIS A 46 4.12 13.79 -4.67
C HIS A 46 3.18 14.56 -5.62
N ASP A 47 3.72 15.55 -6.31
CA ASP A 47 3.00 16.39 -7.28
C ASP A 47 2.90 15.73 -8.66
N SER A 48 3.87 14.89 -8.99
CA SER A 48 4.03 14.25 -10.29
C SER A 48 3.97 12.72 -10.18
N LYS A 49 3.43 12.08 -11.21
CA LYS A 49 3.35 10.61 -11.32
C LYS A 49 3.96 10.15 -12.63
N ILE A 50 4.75 9.08 -12.56
CA ILE A 50 5.13 8.26 -13.72
C ILE A 50 4.44 6.90 -13.62
N THR A 51 4.19 6.25 -14.75
CA THR A 51 3.66 4.88 -14.82
C THR A 51 4.70 4.04 -15.55
N VAL A 52 5.05 2.88 -14.98
CA VAL A 52 6.04 1.96 -15.55
C VAL A 52 5.39 0.59 -15.69
N TYR A 53 5.58 -0.04 -16.85
CA TYR A 53 5.24 -1.44 -17.05
C TYR A 53 6.43 -2.29 -16.62
N VAL A 54 6.15 -3.35 -15.87
CA VAL A 54 7.13 -4.31 -15.36
C VAL A 54 6.67 -5.71 -15.71
N SER A 55 7.61 -6.63 -15.87
CA SER A 55 7.29 -8.05 -16.03
C SER A 55 6.75 -8.65 -14.72
N ASP A 56 6.15 -9.84 -14.82
CA ASP A 56 5.69 -10.58 -13.64
C ASP A 56 6.85 -10.94 -12.70
N GLU A 57 8.02 -11.26 -13.25
CA GLU A 57 9.23 -11.58 -12.49
C GLU A 57 9.75 -10.36 -11.72
N GLU A 58 9.76 -9.19 -12.35
CA GLU A 58 10.16 -7.94 -11.70
C GLU A 58 9.20 -7.54 -10.58
N LEU A 59 7.88 -7.69 -10.81
CA LEU A 59 6.87 -7.42 -9.79
C LEU A 59 7.02 -8.37 -8.60
N LEU A 60 7.25 -9.67 -8.87
CA LEU A 60 7.49 -10.65 -7.82
C LEU A 60 8.75 -10.33 -7.01
N GLY A 61 9.85 -9.99 -7.69
CA GLY A 61 11.09 -9.56 -7.05
C GLY A 61 10.91 -8.34 -6.14
N LEU A 62 10.11 -7.36 -6.58
CA LEU A 62 9.77 -6.18 -5.78
C LEU A 62 8.99 -6.54 -4.51
N GLU A 63 8.03 -7.47 -4.59
CA GLU A 63 7.25 -7.90 -3.43
C GLU A 63 8.09 -8.73 -2.45
N GLN A 64 8.95 -9.61 -2.94
CA GLN A 64 9.91 -10.35 -2.12
C GLN A 64 10.83 -9.40 -1.36
N ALA A 65 11.38 -8.38 -2.03
CA ALA A 65 12.22 -7.36 -1.39
C ALA A 65 11.47 -6.60 -0.28
N ARG A 66 10.19 -6.25 -0.50
CA ARG A 66 9.37 -5.61 0.53
C ARG A 66 9.15 -6.50 1.75
N LEU A 67 8.93 -7.80 1.54
CA LEU A 67 8.79 -8.74 2.65
C LEU A 67 10.10 -8.93 3.42
N ALA A 68 11.23 -9.05 2.73
CA ALA A 68 12.56 -9.14 3.33
C ALA A 68 12.88 -7.91 4.19
N LEU A 69 12.66 -6.69 3.67
CA LEU A 69 12.83 -5.44 4.42
C LEU A 69 12.01 -5.43 5.73
N ARG A 70 10.80 -5.97 5.71
CA ARG A 70 9.96 -6.05 6.90
C ARG A 70 10.42 -7.13 7.87
N ALA A 71 10.80 -8.31 7.38
CA ALA A 71 11.20 -9.44 8.19
C ALA A 71 12.56 -9.20 8.87
N ASP A 72 13.55 -8.75 8.10
CA ASP A 72 14.94 -8.72 8.54
C ASP A 72 15.32 -7.38 9.19
N HIS A 73 14.63 -6.30 8.81
CA HIS A 73 14.95 -4.94 9.26
C HIS A 73 13.78 -4.22 9.96
N GLY A 74 12.59 -4.84 10.03
CA GLY A 74 11.41 -4.20 10.61
C GLY A 74 10.86 -3.02 9.79
N ILE A 75 11.32 -2.85 8.54
CA ILE A 75 10.99 -1.69 7.70
C ILE A 75 9.75 -2.01 6.87
N ALA A 76 8.61 -1.42 7.25
CA ALA A 76 7.37 -1.52 6.48
C ALA A 76 7.30 -0.42 5.40
N VAL A 77 7.29 -0.82 4.13
CA VAL A 77 7.25 0.08 2.97
C VAL A 77 6.27 -0.40 1.88
N ASP A 78 5.75 0.54 1.10
CA ASP A 78 5.00 0.27 -0.12
C ASP A 78 5.92 0.18 -1.35
N ARG A 79 5.38 -0.34 -2.46
CA ARG A 79 6.09 -0.47 -3.76
C ARG A 79 6.66 0.86 -4.24
N GLY A 80 5.85 1.91 -4.19
CA GLY A 80 6.25 3.24 -4.65
C GLY A 80 7.39 3.82 -3.84
N ARG A 81 7.44 3.57 -2.52
CA ARG A 81 8.59 3.97 -1.69
C ARG A 81 9.87 3.23 -2.09
N VAL A 82 9.81 1.92 -2.31
CA VAL A 82 10.98 1.15 -2.78
C VAL A 82 11.49 1.68 -4.12
N VAL A 83 10.60 1.87 -5.09
CA VAL A 83 10.97 2.38 -6.43
C VAL A 83 11.57 3.79 -6.32
N ARG A 84 10.99 4.68 -5.52
CA ARG A 84 11.53 6.04 -5.32
C ARG A 84 12.93 6.05 -4.70
N GLU A 85 13.19 5.20 -3.70
CA GLU A 85 14.52 5.08 -3.10
C GLU A 85 15.53 4.52 -4.12
N ALA A 86 15.14 3.52 -4.90
CA ALA A 86 15.99 2.98 -5.98
C ALA A 86 16.34 4.07 -7.01
N VAL A 87 15.36 4.86 -7.47
CA VAL A 87 15.60 5.99 -8.38
C VAL A 87 16.53 7.02 -7.73
N ALA A 88 16.34 7.37 -6.46
CA ALA A 88 17.19 8.33 -5.77
C ALA A 88 18.66 7.85 -5.68
N VAL A 89 18.88 6.57 -5.38
CA VAL A 89 20.23 5.96 -5.35
C VAL A 89 20.90 6.06 -6.72
N VAL A 90 20.17 5.71 -7.78
CA VAL A 90 20.68 5.75 -9.16
C VAL A 90 21.00 7.19 -9.61
N LEU A 91 20.13 8.15 -9.30
CA LEU A 91 20.38 9.56 -9.63
C LEU A 91 21.57 10.12 -8.83
N ALA A 92 21.73 9.72 -7.57
CA ALA A 92 22.88 10.12 -6.76
C ALA A 92 24.19 9.51 -7.27
N ASP A 93 24.17 8.30 -7.82
CA ASP A 93 25.31 7.69 -8.51
C ASP A 93 25.65 8.49 -9.78
N LEU A 94 24.66 8.76 -10.63
CA LEU A 94 24.85 9.57 -11.85
C LEU A 94 25.43 10.95 -11.54
N ASN A 95 24.92 11.64 -10.52
CA ASN A 95 25.39 12.97 -10.18
C ASN A 95 26.84 12.96 -9.64
N ARG A 96 27.28 11.88 -8.98
CA ARG A 96 28.64 11.77 -8.45
C ARG A 96 29.64 11.29 -9.49
N ASN A 97 29.25 10.34 -10.33
CA ASN A 97 30.17 9.60 -11.21
C ASN A 97 30.02 9.96 -12.69
N GLY A 98 28.95 10.68 -13.07
CA GLY A 98 28.71 11.12 -14.45
C GLY A 98 28.70 9.95 -15.44
N ALA A 99 29.59 10.01 -16.44
CA ALA A 99 29.72 9.02 -17.50
C ALA A 99 30.09 7.61 -16.97
N ASP A 100 30.72 7.54 -15.80
CA ASP A 100 31.13 6.28 -15.18
C ASP A 100 30.04 5.63 -14.32
N SER A 101 28.86 6.25 -14.21
CA SER A 101 27.75 5.75 -13.40
C SER A 101 27.20 4.41 -13.92
N VAL A 102 26.61 3.64 -13.00
CA VAL A 102 25.99 2.35 -13.31
C VAL A 102 24.86 2.53 -14.33
N LEU A 103 24.12 3.64 -14.24
CA LEU A 103 23.03 3.95 -15.15
C LEU A 103 23.52 4.10 -16.60
N VAL A 104 24.58 4.88 -16.81
CA VAL A 104 25.13 5.12 -18.17
C VAL A 104 25.60 3.81 -18.78
N ARG A 105 26.34 2.99 -18.02
CA ARG A 105 26.85 1.70 -18.50
C ARG A 105 25.72 0.75 -18.91
N ARG A 106 24.69 0.61 -18.07
CA ARG A 106 23.54 -0.27 -18.35
C ARG A 106 22.68 0.17 -19.52
N LEU A 107 22.59 1.48 -19.80
CA LEU A 107 21.81 2.00 -20.92
C LEU A 107 22.59 2.03 -22.24
N GLN A 108 23.92 1.89 -22.19
CA GLN A 108 24.77 1.74 -23.38
C GLN A 108 24.83 0.30 -23.87
N GLU A 109 24.73 -0.67 -22.96
CA GLU A 109 24.47 -2.05 -23.31
C GLU A 109 23.01 -2.13 -23.84
N PRO A 110 22.77 -2.53 -25.09
CA PRO A 110 21.40 -2.69 -25.59
C PRO A 110 20.70 -3.73 -24.71
N GLY A 111 19.69 -3.30 -23.96
CA GLY A 111 18.83 -4.21 -23.20
C GLY A 111 18.05 -5.13 -24.14
N GLU A 112 18.00 -6.42 -23.80
CA GLU A 112 17.08 -7.40 -24.42
C GLU A 112 15.62 -6.96 -24.33
#